data_AF-A0A966CK35-F1
#
_entry.id   AF-A0A966CK35-F1
#
_cell.length_a   1.000
_cell.length_b   1.000
_cell.length_c   1.000
_cell.angle_alpha   90.00
_cell.angle_beta   90.00
_cell.angle_gamma   90.00
#
_symmetry.space_group_name_H-M   'P 1'
#
loop_
_entity.id
_entity.type
_entity.pdbx_description
1 polymer ?
#
loop_
_entity_poly.entity_id
_entity_poly.type
_entity_poly.pdbx_seq_one_letter_code
_entity_poly.pdbx_strand_id
1 'polypeptide(L)'
;MYALPRLSRQLRIGYDEVEGIMAQLSKAKIVGKLSDSGWGLLRVPEHVPVADLTRLFLLDADALPKHPADEAVRQWFVRLDKCIGAAQGQTLRDIWQRD
;
A
#
# COMPACT_ATOMS: atom_id res chain seq x y z
N MET A 1 15.89 -7.80 9.56
CA MET A 1 15.08 -8.86 8.93
C MET A 1 13.77 -8.98 9.69
N TYR A 2 12.63 -8.68 9.05
CA TYR A 2 11.33 -8.61 9.72
C TYR A 2 10.49 -9.83 9.37
N ALA A 3 10.33 -10.75 10.33
CA ALA A 3 9.43 -11.90 10.21
C ALA A 3 7.99 -11.51 10.56
N LEU A 4 7.00 -12.08 9.87
CA LEU A 4 5.56 -11.78 10.06
C LEU A 4 5.09 -11.82 11.53
N PRO A 5 5.49 -12.82 12.36
CA PRO A 5 5.06 -12.86 13.76
C PRO A 5 5.59 -11.72 14.62
N ARG A 6 6.72 -11.10 14.21
CA ARG A 6 7.27 -9.93 14.89
C ARG A 6 6.51 -8.67 14.48
N LEU A 7 6.20 -8.53 13.18
CA LEU A 7 5.43 -7.41 12.65
C LEU A 7 4.01 -7.39 13.22
N SER A 8 3.32 -8.53 13.28
CA SER A 8 1.99 -8.64 13.90
C SER A 8 2.00 -8.15 15.36
N ARG A 9 3.01 -8.56 16.15
CA ARG A 9 3.17 -8.10 17.54
C ARG A 9 3.47 -6.60 17.65
N GLN A 10 4.30 -6.06 16.76
CA GLN A 10 4.67 -4.63 16.79
C GLN A 10 3.51 -3.73 16.36
N LEU A 11 2.77 -4.14 15.34
CA LEU A 11 1.62 -3.41 14.80
C LEU A 11 0.33 -3.67 15.60
N ARG A 12 0.32 -4.69 16.48
CA ARG A 12 -0.84 -5.14 17.25
C ARG A 12 -2.04 -5.49 16.37
N ILE A 13 -1.77 -6.10 15.22
CA ILE A 13 -2.78 -6.57 14.26
C ILE A 13 -2.64 -8.08 14.03
N GLY A 14 -3.69 -8.71 13.52
CA GLY A 14 -3.74 -10.16 13.31
C GLY A 14 -2.67 -10.65 12.34
N TYR A 15 -2.23 -11.90 12.48
CA TYR A 15 -1.22 -12.49 11.59
C TYR A 15 -1.67 -12.46 10.13
N ASP A 16 -2.91 -12.88 9.86
CA ASP A 16 -3.50 -12.93 8.52
C ASP A 16 -3.63 -11.52 7.91
N GLU A 17 -3.90 -10.51 8.74
CA GLU A 17 -3.96 -9.11 8.31
C GLU A 17 -2.57 -8.61 7.87
N VAL A 18 -1.52 -8.92 8.63
CA VAL A 18 -0.14 -8.61 8.21
C VAL A 18 0.20 -9.34 6.92
N GLU A 19 -0.13 -10.63 6.82
CA GLU A 19 0.15 -11.40 5.60
C GLU A 19 -0.55 -10.81 4.38
N GLY A 20 -1.82 -10.39 4.51
CA GLY A 20 -2.57 -9.71 3.46
C GLY A 20 -1.92 -8.39 3.03
N ILE A 21 -1.53 -7.55 3.98
CA ILE A 21 -0.83 -6.28 3.71
C ILE A 21 0.49 -6.55 2.96
N MET A 22 1.28 -7.52 3.42
CA MET A 22 2.57 -7.85 2.79
C MET A 22 2.39 -8.45 1.39
N ALA A 23 1.37 -9.28 1.18
CA ALA A 23 1.03 -9.82 -0.14
C ALA A 23 0.67 -8.69 -1.13
N GLN A 24 -0.11 -7.71 -0.68
CA GLN A 24 -0.51 -6.56 -1.50
C GLN A 24 0.67 -5.65 -1.85
N LEU A 25 1.54 -5.35 -0.87
CA LEU A 25 2.81 -4.65 -1.11
C LEU A 25 3.73 -5.42 -2.07
N SER A 26 3.70 -6.75 -2.02
CA SER A 26 4.52 -7.59 -2.89
C SER A 26 4.01 -7.61 -4.32
N LYS A 27 2.69 -7.69 -4.51
CA LYS A 27 2.04 -7.53 -5.82
C LYS A 27 2.39 -6.17 -6.46
N ALA A 28 2.51 -5.13 -5.65
CA ALA A 28 2.95 -3.79 -6.07
C ALA A 28 4.48 -3.65 -6.23
N LYS A 29 5.26 -4.73 -6.09
CA LYS A 29 6.73 -4.75 -6.17
C LYS A 29 7.42 -3.79 -5.21
N ILE A 30 6.82 -3.51 -4.05
CA ILE A 30 7.40 -2.68 -2.99
C ILE A 30 8.24 -3.54 -2.05
N VAL A 31 7.73 -4.71 -1.69
CA VAL A 31 8.42 -5.68 -0.81
C VAL A 31 8.53 -7.05 -1.48
N GLY A 32 9.55 -7.82 -1.08
CA GLY A 32 9.77 -9.18 -1.56
C GLY A 32 9.96 -10.13 -0.38
N LYS A 33 9.50 -11.36 -0.56
CA LYS A 33 9.78 -12.45 0.38
C LYS A 33 11.23 -12.90 0.19
N LEU A 34 11.98 -12.89 1.27
CA LEU A 34 13.35 -13.40 1.34
C LEU A 34 13.30 -14.88 1.75
N SER A 35 14.25 -15.67 1.25
CA SER A 35 14.31 -17.14 1.32
C SER A 35 14.00 -17.71 2.71
N ASP A 36 14.40 -17.01 3.78
CA ASP A 36 14.33 -17.46 5.17
C ASP A 36 13.23 -16.77 6.00
N SER A 37 12.02 -16.58 5.44
CA SER A 37 10.81 -16.09 6.15
C SER A 37 10.75 -14.58 6.42
N GLY A 38 11.67 -13.81 5.84
CA GLY A 38 11.73 -12.35 6.01
C GLY A 38 11.08 -11.60 4.86
N TRP A 39 10.73 -10.35 5.11
CA TRP A 39 10.39 -9.40 4.06
C TRP A 39 11.49 -8.33 3.94
N GLY A 40 11.76 -7.92 2.71
CA GLY A 40 12.68 -6.83 2.37
C GLY A 40 12.06 -5.86 1.38
N LEU A 41 12.51 -4.60 1.41
CA LEU A 41 12.14 -3.61 0.39
C LEU A 41 12.84 -3.96 -0.94
N LEU A 42 12.09 -3.88 -2.04
CA LEU A 42 12.60 -4.04 -3.40
C LEU A 42 12.89 -2.69 -4.07
N ARG A 43 12.22 -1.63 -3.60
CA ARG A 43 12.46 -0.24 -4.02
C ARG A 43 13.07 0.54 -2.87
N VAL A 44 14.01 1.42 -3.19
CA VAL A 44 14.53 2.38 -2.21
C VAL A 44 13.40 3.30 -1.73
N PRO A 45 13.34 3.69 -0.44
CA PRO A 45 12.22 4.46 0.12
C PRO A 45 11.90 5.78 -0.61
N GLU A 46 12.91 6.41 -1.24
CA GLU A 46 12.78 7.63 -2.05
C GLU A 46 11.98 7.40 -3.34
N HIS A 47 11.92 6.16 -3.83
CA HIS A 47 11.21 5.76 -5.04
C HIS A 47 9.88 5.08 -4.75
N VAL A 48 9.39 5.19 -3.51
CA VAL A 48 8.04 4.76 -3.14
C VAL A 48 7.22 5.99 -2.73
N PRO A 49 6.49 6.60 -3.69
CA PRO A 49 5.56 7.68 -3.41
C PRO A 49 4.49 7.24 -2.41
N VAL A 50 4.12 8.11 -1.48
CA VAL A 50 2.97 7.85 -0.58
C VAL A 50 1.68 7.68 -1.38
N ALA A 51 1.55 8.38 -2.51
CA ALA A 51 0.44 8.21 -3.43
C ALA A 51 0.29 6.76 -3.94
N ASP A 52 1.40 6.02 -4.15
CA ASP A 52 1.34 4.60 -4.55
C ASP A 52 0.67 3.77 -3.44
N LEU A 53 1.01 4.03 -2.18
CA LEU A 53 0.44 3.33 -1.02
C LEU A 53 -1.02 3.70 -0.81
N THR A 54 -1.36 4.99 -0.93
CA THR A 54 -2.74 5.47 -0.82
C THR A 54 -3.63 4.85 -1.88
N ARG A 55 -3.16 4.77 -3.13
CA ARG A 55 -3.87 4.05 -4.20
C ARG A 55 -4.06 2.58 -3.87
N LEU A 56 -2.99 1.95 -3.41
CA LEU A 56 -2.98 0.52 -3.13
C LEU A 56 -3.99 0.14 -2.04
N PHE A 57 -4.07 0.90 -0.94
CA PHE A 57 -4.87 0.51 0.23
C PHE A 57 -6.19 1.26 0.40
N LEU A 58 -6.33 2.48 -0.13
CA LEU A 58 -7.49 3.35 0.10
C LEU A 58 -8.33 3.57 -1.16
N LEU A 59 -7.74 3.46 -2.35
CA LEU A 59 -8.44 3.65 -3.63
C LEU A 59 -8.31 2.41 -4.54
N ASP A 60 -8.82 1.28 -4.07
CA ASP A 60 -8.96 0.11 -4.93
C ASP A 60 -10.19 0.25 -5.84
N ALA A 61 -10.00 0.83 -7.02
CA ALA A 61 -11.05 0.97 -8.02
C ALA A 61 -11.53 -0.40 -8.57
N ASP A 62 -10.70 -1.45 -8.48
CA ASP A 62 -11.06 -2.80 -8.92
C ASP A 62 -11.99 -3.50 -7.92
N ALA A 63 -11.95 -3.08 -6.65
CA ALA A 63 -12.90 -3.52 -5.61
C ALA A 63 -14.29 -2.86 -5.74
N LEU A 64 -14.45 -1.84 -6.58
CA LEU A 64 -15.73 -1.17 -6.75
C LEU A 64 -16.74 -2.05 -7.50
N PRO A 65 -18.02 -2.09 -7.04
CA PRO A 65 -19.08 -2.76 -7.77
C PRO A 65 -19.14 -2.29 -9.24
N LYS A 66 -19.34 -3.25 -10.15
CA LYS A 66 -19.39 -3.01 -11.60
C LYS A 66 -20.80 -2.76 -12.12
N HIS A 67 -21.71 -2.35 -11.24
CA HIS A 67 -23.07 -2.09 -11.63
C HIS A 67 -23.16 -0.76 -12.41
N PRO A 68 -23.96 -0.68 -13.48
CA PRO A 68 -24.09 0.54 -14.28
C PRO A 68 -24.56 1.77 -13.49
N ALA A 69 -25.27 1.55 -12.38
CA ALA A 69 -25.72 2.62 -11.47
C ALA A 69 -24.57 3.28 -10.69
N ASP A 70 -23.40 2.65 -10.62
CA ASP A 70 -22.26 3.12 -9.84
C ASP A 70 -21.26 3.95 -10.66
N GLU A 71 -21.61 4.32 -11.90
CA GLU A 71 -20.74 5.11 -12.78
C GLU A 71 -20.34 6.45 -12.14
N ALA A 72 -21.25 7.10 -11.42
CA ALA A 72 -20.95 8.33 -10.68
C ALA A 72 -19.92 8.10 -9.55
N VAL A 73 -20.00 6.96 -8.87
CA VAL A 73 -19.05 6.57 -7.81
C VAL A 73 -17.68 6.28 -8.43
N ARG A 74 -17.63 5.57 -9.55
CA ARG A 74 -16.38 5.30 -10.30
C ARG A 74 -15.71 6.59 -10.74
N GLN A 75 -16.48 7.52 -11.32
CA GLN A 75 -15.96 8.82 -11.72
C GLN A 75 -15.46 9.64 -10.53
N TRP A 76 -16.12 9.56 -9.38
CA TRP A 76 -15.65 10.18 -8.15
C TRP A 76 -14.30 9.59 -7.69
N PHE A 77 -14.14 8.26 -7.71
CA PHE A 77 -12.86 7.61 -7.41
C PHE A 77 -11.74 8.03 -8.38
N VAL A 78 -12.03 8.11 -9.68
CA VAL A 78 -11.06 8.60 -10.68
C VAL A 78 -10.63 10.05 -10.41
N ARG A 79 -11.55 10.92 -9.96
CA ARG A 79 -11.21 12.29 -9.58
C ARG A 79 -10.37 12.32 -8.30
N LEU A 80 -10.72 11.50 -7.32
CA LEU A 80 -9.98 11.39 -6.07
C LEU A 80 -8.55 10.88 -6.31
N ASP A 81 -8.38 9.90 -7.19
CA ASP A 81 -7.06 9.40 -7.61
C ASP A 81 -6.18 10.49 -8.23
N LYS A 82 -6.77 11.36 -9.06
CA LYS A 82 -6.08 12.53 -9.61
C LYS A 82 -5.67 13.53 -8.54
N CYS A 83 -6.53 13.79 -7.55
CA CYS A 83 -6.21 14.68 -6.43
C CYS A 83 -5.08 14.12 -5.56
N ILE A 84 -5.09 12.81 -5.28
CA ILE A 84 -4.03 12.15 -4.50
C ILE A 84 -2.73 12.11 -5.30
N GLY A 85 -2.79 11.85 -6.60
CA GLY A 85 -1.63 11.95 -7.49
C GLY A 85 -1.08 13.38 -7.64
N ALA A 86 -1.91 14.40 -7.39
CA ALA A 86 -1.51 15.81 -7.40
C ALA A 86 -0.90 16.27 -6.07
N ALA A 87 -1.16 15.57 -4.96
CA ALA A 87 -0.40 15.69 -3.71
C ALA A 87 0.99 15.06 -3.87
N GLN A 88 1.79 15.61 -4.78
CA GLN A 88 3.12 15.15 -5.11
C GLN A 88 4.12 15.56 -4.03
N GLY A 89 5.12 14.69 -3.82
CA GLY A 89 6.37 15.06 -3.14
C GLY A 89 6.68 14.27 -1.88
N GLN A 90 5.70 13.59 -1.27
CA GLN A 90 5.97 12.75 -0.11
C GLN A 90 6.26 11.31 -0.54
N THR A 91 7.38 10.78 -0.05
CA THR A 91 7.86 9.42 -0.26
C THR A 91 7.88 8.67 1.07
N LEU A 92 8.09 7.35 1.03
CA LEU A 92 8.29 6.56 2.26
C LEU A 92 9.45 7.08 3.11
N ARG A 93 10.50 7.66 2.49
CA ARG A 93 11.60 8.29 3.23
C ARG A 93 11.12 9.46 4.08
N ASP A 94 10.28 10.32 3.53
CA ASP A 94 9.79 11.52 4.21
C ASP A 94 8.87 11.19 5.39
N ILE A 95 8.18 10.04 5.33
CA ILE A 95 7.45 9.50 6.47
C ILE A 95 8.44 9.02 7.53
N TRP A 96 9.44 8.23 7.14
CA TRP A 96 10.41 7.67 8.09
C TRP A 96 11.26 8.72 8.82
N GLN A 97 11.47 9.88 8.21
CA GLN A 97 12.22 10.99 8.81
C GLN A 97 11.39 11.87 9.76
N ARG A 98 10.07 11.67 9.81
CA ARG A 98 9.15 12.41 10.67
C ARG A 98 8.89 11.74 12.02
N ASP A 99 9.33 10.49 12.20
CA ASP A 99 9.24 9.70 13.43
C ASP A 99 10.60 9.60 14.16
#